data_AF-A0A970KA91-F1
#
_entry.id   AF-A0A970KA91-F1
#
_cell.length_a   1.000
_cell.length_b   1.000
_cell.length_c   1.000
_cell.angle_alpha   90.00
_cell.angle_beta   90.00
_cell.angle_gamma   90.00
#
_symmetry.space_group_name_H-M   'P 1'
#
loop_
_entity.id
_entity.type
_entity.pdbx_description
1 polymer ?
#
loop_
_entity_poly.entity_id
_entity_poly.type
_entity_poly.pdbx_seq_one_letter_code
_entity_poly.pdbx_strand_id
1 'polypeptide(L)'
;MKLCNYCGAENRDEALFCSACGQNIDNTADNLRVSANSYSQKEPANTTAIKVFGILIVCLLAVILMFNALTTVSLVNADINQWEYKVVKMFPEEQNDRTGWSSNAYNTIDVDEAILIRLGDAGWELVSSTMEVETAWPNSGNENYVTGIQPNVRPQCLILIFKRPVIE
;
A
#
# COMPACT_ATOMS: atom_id res chain seq x y z
N MET A 1 52.94 -69.22 34.49
CA MET A 1 53.24 -67.80 34.76
C MET A 1 52.31 -66.93 33.93
N LYS A 2 51.89 -65.77 34.44
CA LYS A 2 51.03 -64.81 33.71
C LYS A 2 51.67 -63.43 33.59
N LEU A 3 51.45 -62.77 32.46
CA LEU A 3 51.92 -61.41 32.22
C LEU A 3 50.92 -60.38 32.75
N CYS A 4 51.43 -59.30 33.33
CA CYS A 4 50.61 -58.16 33.73
C CYS A 4 50.10 -57.44 32.48
N ASN A 5 48.78 -57.27 32.37
CA ASN A 5 48.12 -56.53 31.29
C ASN A 5 48.43 -55.02 31.28
N TYR A 6 48.94 -54.47 32.39
CA TYR A 6 49.28 -53.06 32.52
C TYR A 6 50.74 -52.75 32.14
N CYS A 7 51.72 -53.49 32.69
CA CYS A 7 53.14 -53.20 32.49
C CYS A 7 53.93 -54.29 31.76
N GLY A 8 53.35 -55.45 31.49
CA GLY A 8 54.00 -56.56 30.79
C GLY A 8 54.95 -57.41 31.65
N ALA A 9 55.07 -57.15 32.96
CA ALA A 9 55.92 -57.96 33.84
C ALA A 9 55.37 -59.38 34.05
N GLU A 10 56.26 -60.35 34.14
CA GLU A 10 55.93 -61.76 34.38
C GLU A 10 55.72 -62.02 35.88
N ASN A 11 54.59 -62.65 36.21
CA ASN A 11 54.16 -62.92 37.58
C ASN A 11 53.78 -64.40 37.76
N ARG A 12 53.80 -64.86 39.01
CA ARG A 12 53.29 -66.19 39.40
C ARG A 12 51.80 -66.32 39.04
N ASP A 13 51.36 -67.54 38.74
CA ASP A 13 49.99 -67.79 38.26
C ASP A 13 48.93 -67.40 39.29
N GLU A 14 49.26 -67.61 40.58
CA GLU A 14 48.45 -67.25 41.74
C GLU A 14 48.57 -65.78 42.19
N ALA A 15 49.35 -64.94 41.50
CA ALA A 15 49.53 -63.54 41.90
C ALA A 15 48.23 -62.74 41.70
N LEU A 16 47.71 -62.14 42.77
CA LEU A 16 46.57 -61.22 42.73
C LEU A 16 46.99 -59.81 42.29
N PHE A 17 48.24 -59.41 42.54
CA PHE A 17 48.79 -58.11 42.18
C PHE A 17 50.17 -58.25 41.51
N CYS A 18 50.49 -57.32 40.61
CA CYS A 18 51.78 -57.28 39.92
C CYS A 18 52.89 -56.86 40.86
N SER A 19 53.94 -57.68 40.95
CA SER A 19 55.11 -57.41 41.79
C SER A 19 55.89 -56.15 41.36
N ALA A 20 55.87 -55.82 40.06
CA ALA A 20 56.60 -54.67 39.52
C ALA A 20 55.84 -53.33 39.61
N CYS A 21 54.52 -53.32 39.39
CA CYS A 21 53.74 -52.06 39.30
C CYS A 21 52.56 -51.95 40.27
N GLY A 22 52.25 -53.01 41.03
CA GLY A 22 51.17 -53.01 42.02
C GLY A 22 49.74 -53.16 41.47
N GLN A 23 49.53 -53.20 40.15
CA GLN A 23 48.20 -53.38 39.55
C GLN A 23 47.60 -54.75 39.85
N ASN A 24 46.27 -54.81 40.00
CA ASN A 24 45.54 -56.06 40.22
C ASN A 24 45.55 -56.90 38.91
N ILE A 25 45.87 -58.20 39.01
CA ILE A 25 45.92 -59.16 37.89
C ILE A 25 44.69 -60.09 37.91
N ASP A 26 43.52 -59.57 38.29
CA ASP A 26 42.25 -60.29 38.31
C ASP A 26 41.80 -60.62 36.88
N ASN A 27 42.02 -61.89 36.53
CA ASN A 27 41.48 -62.53 35.33
C ASN A 27 40.03 -62.99 35.56
N THR A 28 39.16 -62.10 36.05
CA THR A 28 37.72 -62.29 35.91
C THR A 28 37.32 -61.65 34.58
N ALA A 29 36.73 -62.44 33.71
CA ALA A 29 36.27 -62.09 32.37
C ALA A 29 35.12 -61.05 32.35
N ASP A 30 35.10 -60.10 33.28
CA ASP A 30 34.10 -59.01 33.37
C ASP A 30 34.58 -57.71 32.71
N ASN A 31 35.86 -57.57 32.40
CA ASN A 31 36.38 -56.36 31.74
C ASN A 31 36.22 -56.35 30.20
N LEU A 32 35.69 -57.41 29.59
CA LEU A 32 35.35 -57.46 28.16
C LEU A 32 33.89 -57.05 27.86
N ARG A 33 33.06 -56.85 28.88
CA ARG A 33 31.67 -56.39 28.71
C ARG A 33 31.50 -54.87 28.79
N VAL A 34 32.46 -54.16 29.37
CA VAL A 34 32.37 -52.70 29.55
C VAL A 34 32.84 -51.93 28.32
N SER A 35 33.74 -52.50 27.50
CA SER A 35 34.28 -51.83 26.30
C SER A 35 33.46 -52.02 25.02
N ALA A 36 32.42 -52.85 25.02
CA ALA A 36 31.51 -53.02 23.88
C ALA A 36 30.25 -52.12 23.95
N ASN A 37 29.95 -51.52 25.10
CA ASN A 37 28.75 -50.70 25.30
C ASN A 37 28.97 -49.18 25.24
N SER A 38 30.15 -48.70 24.82
CA SER A 38 30.40 -47.28 24.56
C SER A 38 30.31 -46.88 23.08
N TYR A 39 29.78 -47.75 22.22
CA TYR A 39 29.35 -47.35 20.87
C TYR A 39 28.08 -46.49 20.97
N SER A 40 28.31 -45.18 21.04
CA SER A 40 27.43 -44.08 20.67
C SER A 40 25.96 -44.47 20.44
N GLN A 41 25.12 -44.33 21.47
CA GLN A 41 23.69 -44.09 21.24
C GLN A 41 23.57 -42.74 20.55
N LYS A 42 23.57 -42.72 19.22
CA LYS A 42 23.12 -41.56 18.45
C LYS A 42 21.61 -41.49 18.66
N GLU A 43 21.15 -40.55 19.49
CA GLU A 43 19.72 -40.30 19.65
C GLU A 43 19.10 -40.09 18.24
N PRO A 44 17.98 -40.77 17.90
CA PRO A 44 17.33 -40.54 16.63
C PRO A 44 16.84 -39.08 16.63
N ALA A 45 17.32 -38.29 15.66
CA ALA A 45 16.85 -36.93 15.48
C ALA A 45 15.32 -36.91 15.49
N ASN A 46 14.73 -36.12 16.38
CA ASN A 46 13.28 -36.07 16.59
C ASN A 46 12.60 -35.40 15.39
N THR A 47 12.34 -36.18 14.35
CA THR A 47 11.72 -35.77 13.09
C THR A 47 10.43 -34.94 13.26
N THR A 48 9.74 -35.10 14.40
CA THR A 48 8.59 -34.29 14.82
C THR A 48 8.95 -32.83 15.09
N ALA A 49 10.05 -32.53 15.79
CA ALA A 49 10.44 -31.16 16.08
C ALA A 49 10.90 -30.42 14.82
N ILE A 50 11.58 -31.11 13.89
CA ILE A 50 12.01 -30.54 12.60
C ILE A 50 10.79 -30.16 11.75
N LYS A 51 9.75 -31.02 11.71
CA LYS A 51 8.50 -30.72 11.00
C LYS A 51 7.74 -29.54 11.63
N VAL A 52 7.69 -29.47 12.95
CA VAL A 52 7.04 -28.36 13.69
C VAL A 52 7.76 -27.03 13.42
N PHE A 53 9.10 -27.03 13.45
CA PHE A 53 9.89 -25.85 13.10
C PHE A 53 9.67 -25.39 11.66
N GLY A 54 9.60 -26.33 10.71
CA GLY A 54 9.28 -26.03 9.32
C GLY A 54 7.90 -25.37 9.16
N ILE A 55 6.89 -25.90 9.84
CA ILE A 55 5.52 -25.34 9.82
C ILE A 55 5.50 -23.93 10.44
N LEU A 56 6.17 -23.73 11.57
CA LEU A 56 6.23 -22.41 12.22
C LEU A 56 6.89 -21.35 11.32
N ILE A 57 7.97 -21.69 10.62
CA ILE A 57 8.64 -20.76 9.69
C ILE A 57 7.70 -20.41 8.51
N VAL A 58 7.00 -21.39 7.94
CA VAL A 58 6.05 -21.14 6.84
C VAL A 58 4.87 -20.27 7.30
N CYS A 59 4.33 -20.52 8.48
CA CYS A 59 3.29 -19.67 9.07
C CYS A 59 3.78 -18.24 9.30
N LEU A 60 5.01 -18.07 9.78
CA LEU A 60 5.60 -16.76 10.05
C LEU A 60 5.82 -15.98 8.73
N LEU A 61 6.31 -16.65 7.68
CA LEU A 61 6.43 -16.07 6.35
C LEU A 61 5.07 -15.69 5.75
N ALA A 62 4.04 -16.52 5.92
CA ALA A 62 2.68 -16.21 5.47
C ALA A 62 2.10 -14.98 6.20
N VAL A 63 2.32 -14.85 7.50
CA VAL A 63 1.91 -13.68 8.28
C VAL A 63 2.65 -12.41 7.84
N ILE A 64 3.95 -12.50 7.56
CA ILE A 64 4.73 -11.38 7.02
C ILE A 64 4.18 -10.96 5.66
N LEU A 65 3.93 -11.89 4.75
CA LEU A 65 3.36 -11.58 3.43
C LEU A 65 1.97 -10.94 3.53
N MET A 66 1.13 -11.44 4.44
CA MET A 66 -0.20 -10.90 4.68
C MET A 66 -0.17 -9.49 5.31
N PHE A 67 0.81 -9.23 6.18
CA PHE A 67 1.04 -7.90 6.76
C PHE A 67 1.54 -6.90 5.71
N ASN A 68 2.44 -7.32 4.80
CA ASN A 68 2.88 -6.48 3.68
C ASN A 68 1.74 -6.19 2.69
N ALA A 69 0.88 -7.17 2.40
CA ALA A 69 -0.32 -6.92 1.59
C ALA A 69 -1.23 -5.89 2.25
N LEU A 70 -1.39 -5.93 3.58
CA LEU A 70 -2.20 -4.96 4.32
C LEU A 70 -1.58 -3.55 4.34
N THR A 71 -0.25 -3.41 4.45
CA THR A 71 0.40 -2.09 4.45
C THR A 71 0.42 -1.42 3.07
N THR A 72 0.40 -2.19 1.97
CA THR A 72 0.29 -1.61 0.61
C THR A 72 -1.07 -0.94 0.33
N VAL A 73 -2.12 -1.28 1.08
CA VAL A 73 -3.45 -0.67 0.92
C VAL A 73 -3.53 0.74 1.51
N SER A 74 -2.69 1.06 2.52
CA SER A 74 -2.77 2.34 3.24
C SER A 74 -1.91 3.47 2.66
N LEU A 75 -1.05 3.21 1.66
CA LEU A 75 -0.12 4.22 1.13
C LEU A 75 -0.71 5.11 0.01
N VAL A 76 -1.96 4.90 -0.38
CA VAL A 76 -2.58 5.67 -1.50
C VAL A 76 -3.37 6.89 -1.01
N ASN A 77 -3.46 7.11 0.29
CA ASN A 77 -4.07 8.31 0.85
C ASN A 77 -3.01 9.42 0.91
N ALA A 78 -2.70 10.00 -0.24
CA ALA A 78 -2.07 11.32 -0.25
C ALA A 78 -3.03 12.27 0.48
N ASP A 79 -2.61 12.81 1.63
CA ASP A 79 -3.37 13.83 2.35
C ASP A 79 -3.49 15.06 1.43
N ILE A 80 -4.64 15.20 0.77
CA ILE A 80 -4.96 16.37 -0.05
C ILE A 80 -5.19 17.53 0.92
N ASN A 81 -4.12 18.25 1.25
CA ASN A 81 -4.16 19.40 2.14
C ASN A 81 -4.42 20.72 1.40
N GLN A 82 -4.35 20.72 0.06
CA GLN A 82 -4.51 21.92 -0.73
C GLN A 82 -5.28 21.66 -2.04
N TRP A 83 -6.18 22.59 -2.36
CA TRP A 83 -6.98 22.60 -3.58
C TRP A 83 -6.59 23.78 -4.45
N GLU A 84 -6.46 23.54 -5.76
CA GLU A 84 -6.43 24.62 -6.75
C GLU A 84 -7.79 24.77 -7.42
N TYR A 85 -8.14 26.00 -7.78
CA TYR A 85 -9.43 26.37 -8.37
C TYR A 85 -9.25 26.97 -9.76
N LYS A 86 -10.20 26.68 -10.64
CA LYS A 86 -10.26 27.23 -12.00
C LYS A 86 -11.66 27.74 -12.29
N VAL A 87 -11.74 28.92 -12.89
CA VAL A 87 -13.01 29.55 -13.30
C VAL A 87 -13.06 29.56 -14.83
N VAL A 88 -14.13 29.03 -15.38
CA VAL A 88 -14.41 29.04 -16.82
C VAL A 88 -15.64 29.89 -17.05
N LYS A 89 -15.53 30.87 -17.95
CA LYS A 89 -16.64 31.73 -18.36
C LYS A 89 -17.08 31.34 -19.77
N MET A 90 -18.36 31.03 -19.93
CA MET A 90 -18.99 30.73 -21.20
C MET A 90 -19.93 31.89 -21.54
N PHE A 91 -19.84 32.37 -22.78
CA PHE A 91 -20.62 33.49 -23.28
C PHE A 91 -21.59 33.02 -24.36
N PRO A 92 -22.67 33.77 -24.61
CA PRO A 92 -23.54 33.52 -25.76
C PRO A 92 -22.76 33.53 -27.07
N GLU A 93 -23.15 32.69 -28.02
CA GLU A 93 -22.56 32.66 -29.37
C GLU A 93 -22.74 34.01 -30.08
N GLU A 94 -23.93 34.60 -29.94
CA GLU A 94 -24.26 35.93 -30.42
C GLU A 94 -24.46 36.90 -29.25
N GLN A 95 -23.65 37.95 -29.18
CA GLN A 95 -23.84 39.04 -28.23
C GLN A 95 -24.75 40.09 -28.85
N ASN A 96 -26.01 40.06 -28.43
CA ASN A 96 -26.98 41.09 -28.79
C ASN A 96 -26.68 42.40 -28.05
N ASP A 97 -26.97 43.55 -28.67
CA ASP A 97 -26.80 44.83 -28.01
C ASP A 97 -27.80 45.01 -26.88
N ARG A 98 -27.42 45.80 -25.88
CA ARG A 98 -28.28 46.13 -24.74
C ARG A 98 -29.32 47.18 -25.08
N THR A 99 -29.21 47.86 -26.22
CA THR A 99 -30.11 48.91 -26.71
C THR A 99 -30.36 48.70 -28.20
N GLY A 100 -31.38 49.36 -28.77
CA GLY A 100 -31.71 49.21 -30.18
C GLY A 100 -32.48 47.93 -30.50
N TRP A 101 -32.57 47.58 -31.78
CA TRP A 101 -33.45 46.51 -32.26
C TRP A 101 -33.10 45.12 -31.69
N SER A 102 -31.81 44.81 -31.57
CA SER A 102 -31.26 43.54 -31.06
C SER A 102 -31.46 43.33 -29.54
N SER A 103 -31.84 44.36 -28.79
CA SER A 103 -32.13 44.24 -27.35
C SER A 103 -33.37 43.41 -27.00
N ASN A 104 -34.25 43.18 -27.98
CA ASN A 104 -35.38 42.27 -27.86
C ASN A 104 -34.99 40.80 -28.05
N ALA A 105 -33.80 40.50 -28.57
CA ALA A 105 -33.38 39.13 -28.80
C ALA A 105 -33.02 38.42 -27.50
N TYR A 106 -33.31 37.12 -27.44
CA TYR A 106 -32.86 36.26 -26.36
C TYR A 106 -31.40 35.87 -26.56
N ASN A 107 -30.67 35.68 -25.47
CA ASN A 107 -29.34 35.07 -25.49
C ASN A 107 -29.46 33.65 -24.96
N THR A 108 -28.83 32.70 -25.63
CA THR A 108 -28.62 31.35 -25.13
C THR A 108 -27.14 31.12 -24.96
N ILE A 109 -26.76 30.41 -23.90
CA ILE A 109 -25.38 29.98 -23.67
C ILE A 109 -25.37 28.47 -23.76
N ASP A 110 -24.79 27.95 -24.83
CA ASP A 110 -24.59 26.53 -24.99
C ASP A 110 -23.31 26.09 -24.28
N VAL A 111 -23.42 24.99 -23.54
CA VAL A 111 -22.30 24.44 -22.79
C VAL A 111 -21.43 23.64 -23.75
N ASP A 112 -20.18 24.07 -23.93
CA ASP A 112 -19.20 23.31 -24.71
C ASP A 112 -18.76 22.06 -23.93
N GLU A 113 -19.38 20.92 -24.27
CA GLU A 113 -19.09 19.62 -23.68
C GLU A 113 -17.61 19.20 -23.87
N ALA A 114 -16.96 19.63 -24.96
CA ALA A 114 -15.56 19.30 -25.20
C ALA A 114 -14.64 19.96 -24.16
N ILE A 115 -14.99 21.17 -23.68
CA ILE A 115 -14.29 21.82 -22.57
C ILE A 115 -14.49 21.02 -21.28
N LEU A 116 -15.71 20.56 -21.00
CA LEU A 116 -16.01 19.78 -19.80
C LEU A 116 -15.25 18.46 -19.77
N ILE A 117 -15.25 17.72 -20.88
CA ILE A 117 -14.53 16.46 -21.03
C ILE A 117 -13.04 16.68 -20.82
N ARG A 118 -12.43 17.65 -21.52
CA ARG A 118 -11.01 17.98 -21.38
C ARG A 118 -10.63 18.36 -19.95
N LEU A 119 -11.50 19.06 -19.22
CA LEU A 119 -11.26 19.43 -17.83
C LEU A 119 -11.35 18.21 -16.91
N GLY A 120 -12.35 17.35 -17.11
CA GLY A 120 -12.48 16.08 -16.40
C GLY A 120 -11.26 15.18 -16.60
N ASP A 121 -10.79 15.03 -17.84
CA ASP A 121 -9.58 14.26 -18.18
C ASP A 121 -8.31 14.83 -17.51
N ALA A 122 -8.26 16.15 -17.30
CA ALA A 122 -7.18 16.83 -16.60
C ALA A 122 -7.33 16.83 -15.07
N GLY A 123 -8.29 16.06 -14.54
CA GLY A 123 -8.54 15.88 -13.11
C GLY A 123 -9.32 17.01 -12.45
N TRP A 124 -9.92 17.93 -13.22
CA TRP A 124 -10.77 18.99 -12.68
C TRP A 124 -12.18 18.50 -12.40
N GLU A 125 -12.65 18.75 -11.18
CA GLU A 125 -14.01 18.46 -10.73
C GLU A 125 -14.85 19.74 -10.76
N LEU A 126 -16.01 19.70 -11.43
CA LEU A 126 -16.97 20.81 -11.38
C LEU A 126 -17.62 20.87 -10.00
N VAL A 127 -17.52 22.02 -9.32
CA VAL A 127 -18.05 22.18 -7.95
C VAL A 127 -19.18 23.16 -7.84
N SER A 128 -19.27 24.13 -8.75
CA SER A 128 -20.34 25.12 -8.74
C SER A 128 -20.53 25.76 -10.11
N SER A 129 -21.73 26.26 -10.34
CA SER A 129 -22.08 27.04 -11.53
C SER A 129 -22.96 28.23 -11.13
N THR A 130 -22.71 29.39 -11.72
CA THR A 130 -23.58 30.57 -11.55
C THR A 130 -23.80 31.27 -12.89
N MET A 131 -24.98 31.87 -13.03
CA MET A 131 -25.38 32.58 -14.24
C MET A 131 -25.43 34.08 -13.97
N GLU A 132 -24.58 34.83 -14.67
CA GLU A 132 -24.68 36.28 -14.75
C GLU A 132 -25.74 36.64 -15.80
N VAL A 133 -26.68 37.49 -15.43
CA VAL A 133 -27.73 38.02 -16.30
C VAL A 133 -27.52 39.51 -16.51
N GLU A 134 -27.86 39.99 -17.70
CA GLU A 134 -27.86 41.41 -18.02
C GLU A 134 -29.27 41.94 -18.22
N THR A 135 -29.44 43.24 -17.99
CA THR A 135 -30.64 43.99 -18.41
C THR A 135 -30.40 44.63 -19.77
N ALA A 136 -31.25 44.28 -20.73
CA ALA A 136 -31.40 44.90 -22.03
C ALA A 136 -32.63 45.83 -22.03
N TRP A 137 -32.52 46.92 -22.78
CA TRP A 137 -33.46 48.03 -22.82
C TRP A 137 -34.02 48.21 -24.24
N PRO A 138 -35.14 47.57 -24.56
CA PRO A 138 -35.76 47.71 -25.86
C PRO A 138 -36.39 49.08 -26.06
N ASN A 139 -35.64 49.99 -26.67
CA ASN A 139 -36.21 51.24 -27.16
C ASN A 139 -36.89 51.01 -28.52
N SER A 140 -38.18 50.70 -28.48
CA SER A 140 -38.98 50.52 -29.70
C SER A 140 -39.41 51.88 -30.28
N GLY A 141 -38.49 52.61 -30.89
CA GLY A 141 -38.78 53.69 -31.84
C GLY A 141 -38.89 55.12 -31.27
N ASN A 142 -38.24 56.04 -32.01
CA ASN A 142 -38.08 57.49 -31.80
C ASN A 142 -37.26 57.88 -30.54
N GLU A 143 -36.15 58.59 -30.76
CA GLU A 143 -35.30 59.19 -29.71
C GLU A 143 -36.08 60.11 -28.75
N ASN A 144 -37.24 60.60 -29.20
CA ASN A 144 -38.08 61.56 -28.49
C ASN A 144 -39.27 60.92 -27.73
N TYR A 145 -39.46 59.60 -27.76
CA TYR A 145 -40.60 58.97 -27.07
C TYR A 145 -40.28 57.54 -26.59
N VAL A 146 -40.59 57.24 -25.32
CA VAL A 146 -40.47 55.90 -24.75
C VAL A 146 -41.86 55.44 -24.32
N THR A 147 -42.49 54.56 -25.11
CA THR A 147 -43.60 53.73 -24.62
C THR A 147 -43.00 52.56 -23.85
N GLY A 148 -43.30 52.47 -22.56
CA GLY A 148 -42.65 51.55 -21.62
C GLY A 148 -42.80 50.09 -22.03
N ILE A 149 -41.74 49.53 -22.61
CA ILE A 149 -41.51 48.09 -22.67
C ILE A 149 -40.73 47.70 -21.42
N GLN A 150 -41.10 46.58 -20.79
CA GLN A 150 -40.42 46.08 -19.60
C GLN A 150 -38.93 45.79 -19.92
N PRO A 151 -38.02 46.04 -18.98
CA PRO A 151 -36.63 45.61 -19.12
C PRO A 151 -36.57 44.11 -19.43
N ASN A 152 -35.83 43.76 -20.48
CA ASN A 152 -35.59 42.37 -20.85
C ASN A 152 -34.37 41.88 -20.06
N VAL A 153 -34.51 40.77 -19.33
CA VAL A 153 -33.39 40.18 -18.57
C VAL A 153 -32.98 38.90 -19.28
N ARG A 154 -31.71 38.79 -19.66
CA ARG A 154 -31.21 37.63 -20.42
C ARG A 154 -29.84 37.17 -19.94
N PRO A 155 -29.45 35.90 -20.21
CA PRO A 155 -28.13 35.39 -19.89
C PRO A 155 -27.01 36.21 -20.53
N GLN A 156 -25.98 36.53 -19.73
CA GLN A 156 -24.78 37.23 -20.17
C GLN A 156 -23.55 36.32 -20.13
N CYS A 157 -23.43 35.51 -19.08
CA CYS A 157 -22.26 34.67 -18.86
C CYS A 157 -22.62 33.51 -17.92
N LEU A 158 -22.29 32.29 -18.32
CA LEU A 158 -22.31 31.13 -17.44
C LEU A 158 -20.90 30.94 -16.87
N ILE A 159 -20.81 30.98 -15.54
CA ILE A 159 -19.56 30.79 -14.81
C ILE A 159 -19.56 29.39 -14.22
N LEU A 160 -18.54 28.61 -14.56
CA LEU A 160 -18.28 27.29 -14.01
C LEU A 160 -17.03 27.35 -13.13
N ILE A 161 -17.15 26.82 -11.91
CA ILE A 161 -16.07 26.77 -10.93
C ILE A 161 -15.64 25.31 -10.78
N PHE A 162 -14.37 25.05 -11.04
CA PHE A 162 -13.74 23.75 -10.89
C PHE A 162 -12.72 23.76 -9.76
N LYS A 163 -12.50 22.60 -9.14
CA LYS A 163 -11.38 22.36 -8.22
C LYS A 163 -10.60 21.10 -8.62
N ARG A 164 -9.35 20.98 -8.18
CA ARG A 164 -8.63 19.71 -8.15
C ARG A 164 -7.55 19.71 -7.05
N PRO A 165 -7.11 18.55 -6.56
CA PRO A 165 -6.03 18.49 -5.58
C PRO A 165 -4.73 19.05 -6.16
N VAL A 166 -3.99 19.81 -5.35
CA VAL A 166 -2.59 20.14 -5.67
C VAL A 166 -1.75 18.90 -5.38
N ILE A 167 -1.11 18.35 -6.41
CA ILE A 167 -0.13 17.28 -6.26
C ILE A 167 1.23 17.98 -6.19
N GLU A 168 1.88 17.94 -5.01
CA GLU A 168 3.28 18.37 -4.85
C GLU A 168 4.25 17.37 -5.51
#